data_AF-A0A974XI67-F1
#
_entry.id   AF-A0A974XI67-F1
#
_cell.length_a   1.000
_cell.length_b   1.000
_cell.length_c   1.000
_cell.angle_alpha   90.00
_cell.angle_beta   90.00
_cell.angle_gamma   90.00
#
_symmetry.space_group_name_H-M   'P 1'
#
loop_
_entity.id
_entity.type
_entity.pdbx_description
1 polymer ?
#
loop_
_entity_poly.entity_id
_entity_poly.type
_entity_poly.pdbx_seq_one_letter_code
_entity_poly.pdbx_strand_id
1 'polypeptide(L)'
;MASMLNASSYSGLNETAFELHRNANVSAIEKRKRLHWREATMSAREIVGSWLDERPELGDRITLYREGERYLLETWFNDGCHSLDDMLATETESGLKLEDKGGNFFGEYFIVVEAGLQFCNFKGCYYTAPVAPAVMVA
;
A
#
# COMPACT_ATOMS: atom_id res chain seq x y z
N MET A 1 -22.49 -44.72 -23.02
CA MET A 1 -23.03 -43.39 -23.40
C MET A 1 -23.11 -42.59 -22.10
N ALA A 2 -22.07 -41.82 -21.77
CA ALA A 2 -22.02 -40.33 -21.85
C ALA A 2 -23.02 -39.68 -20.86
N SER A 3 -22.69 -38.78 -19.93
CA SER A 3 -21.53 -37.91 -19.73
C SER A 3 -21.35 -37.62 -18.23
N MET A 4 -20.11 -37.44 -17.80
CA MET A 4 -19.77 -36.95 -16.47
C MET A 4 -19.98 -35.43 -16.40
N LEU A 5 -20.69 -34.97 -15.37
CA LEU A 5 -20.69 -33.57 -14.96
C LEU A 5 -19.37 -33.31 -14.21
N ASN A 6 -18.55 -32.45 -14.80
CA ASN A 6 -17.29 -31.99 -14.25
C ASN A 6 -17.58 -30.95 -13.15
N ALA A 7 -17.77 -31.41 -11.92
CA ALA A 7 -17.77 -30.53 -10.75
C ALA A 7 -16.30 -30.29 -10.36
N SER A 8 -15.69 -29.26 -10.95
CA SER A 8 -14.37 -28.79 -10.55
C SER A 8 -14.41 -28.40 -9.07
N SER A 9 -13.60 -29.10 -8.30
CA SER A 9 -13.41 -28.96 -6.87
C SER A 9 -12.95 -27.55 -6.50
N TYR A 10 -13.73 -26.87 -5.65
CA TYR A 10 -13.29 -25.74 -4.84
C TYR A 10 -12.23 -26.23 -3.83
N SER A 11 -11.01 -26.42 -4.31
CA SER A 11 -9.85 -26.80 -3.51
C SER A 11 -8.85 -25.64 -3.55
N GLY A 12 -8.97 -24.71 -2.59
CA GLY A 12 -8.06 -23.57 -2.50
C GLY A 12 -8.29 -22.57 -1.35
N LEU A 13 -9.37 -22.68 -0.58
CA LEU A 13 -9.68 -21.72 0.49
C LEU A 13 -9.74 -22.32 1.91
N ASN A 14 -9.27 -23.56 2.09
CA ASN A 14 -9.31 -24.23 3.40
C ASN A 14 -7.95 -24.46 4.06
N GLU A 15 -6.81 -24.30 3.37
CA GLU A 15 -5.50 -24.55 4.00
C GLU A 15 -5.03 -23.40 4.89
N THR A 16 -5.22 -22.15 4.47
CA THR A 16 -4.78 -20.98 5.25
C THR A 16 -5.65 -20.71 6.48
N ALA A 17 -6.96 -20.98 6.40
CA ALA A 17 -7.88 -20.85 7.53
C ALA A 17 -7.66 -21.94 8.60
N PHE A 18 -7.15 -23.13 8.21
CA PHE A 18 -6.92 -24.24 9.14
C PHE A 18 -5.56 -24.15 9.85
N GLU A 19 -4.56 -23.51 9.24
CA GLU A 19 -3.26 -23.27 9.88
C GLU A 19 -3.30 -22.20 10.99
N LEU A 20 -4.22 -21.24 10.91
CA LEU A 20 -4.40 -20.21 11.94
C LEU A 20 -4.99 -20.76 13.26
N HIS A 21 -5.71 -21.88 13.21
CA HIS A 21 -6.35 -22.49 14.39
C HIS A 21 -5.60 -23.70 14.97
N ARG A 22 -4.61 -24.25 14.27
CA ARG A 22 -3.80 -25.35 14.78
C ARG A 22 -2.47 -24.86 15.34
N ASN A 23 -2.49 -24.09 16.44
CA ASN A 23 -1.45 -24.13 17.48
C ASN A 23 -1.76 -23.14 18.62
N ALA A 24 -2.66 -23.52 19.53
CA ALA A 24 -2.78 -22.87 20.85
C ALA A 24 -1.51 -23.01 21.71
N ASN A 25 -0.53 -23.83 21.27
CA ASN A 25 0.72 -24.12 21.98
C ASN A 25 1.94 -23.30 21.51
N VAL A 26 1.77 -22.29 20.64
CA VAL A 26 2.90 -21.39 20.31
C VAL A 26 3.20 -20.52 21.53
N SER A 27 4.39 -20.70 22.12
CA SER A 27 4.80 -19.93 23.30
C SER A 27 4.78 -18.43 23.00
N ALA A 28 4.56 -17.60 24.02
CA ALA A 28 4.58 -16.15 23.85
C ALA A 28 5.89 -15.65 23.21
N ILE A 29 7.01 -16.34 23.44
CA ILE A 29 8.32 -16.04 22.85
C ILE A 29 8.31 -16.32 21.34
N GLU A 30 7.74 -17.45 20.92
CA GLU A 30 7.66 -17.84 19.52
C GLU A 30 6.67 -16.93 18.76
N LYS A 31 5.57 -16.51 19.41
CA LYS A 31 4.66 -15.47 18.88
C LYS A 31 5.38 -14.12 18.71
N ARG A 32 6.16 -13.69 19.70
CA ARG A 32 6.97 -12.45 19.64
C ARG A 32 8.04 -12.51 18.56
N LYS A 33 8.72 -13.65 18.38
CA LYS A 33 9.67 -13.85 17.28
C LYS A 33 8.99 -13.74 15.92
N ARG A 34 7.80 -14.33 15.74
CA ARG A 34 7.04 -14.21 14.48
C ARG A 34 6.57 -12.78 14.20
N LEU A 35 6.21 -12.02 15.23
CA LEU A 35 5.93 -10.58 15.11
C LEU A 35 7.19 -9.80 14.71
N HIS A 36 8.33 -10.11 15.34
CA HIS A 36 9.61 -9.50 15.00
C HIS A 36 10.08 -9.84 13.58
N TRP A 37 9.76 -11.03 13.04
CA TRP A 37 10.02 -11.34 11.63
C TRP A 37 9.12 -10.54 10.68
N ARG A 38 7.88 -10.22 11.06
CA ARG A 38 7.03 -9.27 10.31
C ARG A 38 7.59 -7.85 10.38
N GLU A 39 8.05 -7.39 11.53
CA GLU A 39 8.76 -6.11 11.69
C GLU A 39 10.06 -6.05 10.87
N ALA A 40 10.85 -7.14 10.85
CA ALA A 40 12.07 -7.24 10.05
C ALA A 40 11.81 -7.42 8.54
N THR A 41 10.59 -7.81 8.15
CA THR A 41 10.17 -7.74 6.74
C THR A 41 9.71 -6.32 6.38
N MET A 42 9.20 -5.55 7.36
CA MET A 42 8.92 -4.12 7.19
C MET A 42 10.20 -3.26 7.15
N SER A 43 11.34 -3.74 7.63
CA SER A 43 12.60 -2.97 7.68
C SER A 43 13.35 -2.83 6.35
N ALA A 44 12.82 -3.35 5.23
CA ALA A 44 13.40 -3.14 3.90
C ALA A 44 12.74 -1.98 3.12
N ARG A 45 11.71 -1.34 3.68
CA ARG A 45 10.99 -0.25 3.04
C ARG A 45 11.62 1.09 3.36
N GLU A 46 12.30 1.66 2.38
CA GLU A 46 12.79 3.03 2.43
C GLU A 46 11.61 3.99 2.26
N ILE A 47 11.45 4.96 3.16
CA ILE A 47 10.46 6.02 2.98
C ILE A 47 11.02 7.01 1.97
N VAL A 48 10.37 7.11 0.80
CA VAL A 48 10.72 8.08 -0.24
C VAL A 48 10.12 9.44 0.10
N GLY A 49 8.92 9.45 0.66
CA GLY A 49 8.25 10.67 1.09
C GLY A 49 6.94 10.37 1.82
N SER A 50 6.47 11.37 2.58
CA SER A 50 5.17 11.34 3.24
C SER A 50 4.51 12.71 3.12
N TRP A 51 3.21 12.72 2.87
CA TRP A 51 2.41 13.91 2.60
C TRP A 51 1.10 13.83 3.36
N LEU A 52 0.54 15.00 3.67
CA LEU A 52 -0.76 15.12 4.33
C LEU A 52 -1.74 15.77 3.37
N ASP A 53 -2.85 15.09 3.10
CA ASP A 53 -3.95 15.65 2.33
C ASP A 53 -4.77 16.59 3.23
N GLU A 54 -4.53 17.89 3.06
CA GLU A 54 -5.17 18.96 3.84
C GLU A 54 -6.51 19.40 3.25
N ARG A 55 -7.06 18.69 2.25
CA ARG A 55 -8.40 18.98 1.75
C ARG A 55 -9.42 18.83 2.90
N PRO A 56 -10.42 19.72 3.00
CA PRO A 56 -11.43 19.65 4.06
C PRO A 56 -12.05 18.25 4.14
N GLU A 57 -12.21 17.74 5.36
CA GLU A 57 -12.82 16.43 5.69
C GLU A 57 -11.98 15.17 5.36
N LEU A 58 -10.89 15.25 4.59
CA LEU A 58 -10.09 14.07 4.22
C LEU A 58 -8.96 13.77 5.20
N GLY A 59 -8.02 14.70 5.42
CA GLY A 59 -6.92 14.53 6.38
C GLY A 59 -6.02 13.32 6.12
N ASP A 60 -6.08 12.75 4.91
CA ASP A 60 -5.45 11.47 4.60
C ASP A 60 -3.92 11.60 4.63
N ARG A 61 -3.25 10.65 5.29
CA ARG A 61 -1.79 10.60 5.29
C ARG A 61 -1.31 9.64 4.22
N ILE A 62 -0.53 10.14 3.29
CA ILE A 62 -0.02 9.38 2.15
C ILE A 62 1.48 9.18 2.33
N THR A 63 1.96 7.94 2.26
CA THR A 63 3.37 7.61 2.39
C THR A 63 3.81 6.75 1.22
N LEU A 64 4.87 7.15 0.54
CA LEU A 64 5.49 6.39 -0.52
C LEU A 64 6.70 5.63 0.02
N TYR A 65 6.66 4.31 -0.13
CA TYR A 65 7.75 3.43 0.21
C TYR A 65 8.42 2.90 -1.05
N ARG A 66 9.73 2.65 -0.94
CA ARG A 66 10.52 1.91 -1.92
C ARG A 66 10.98 0.59 -1.31
N GLU A 67 10.64 -0.50 -1.97
CA GLU A 67 11.03 -1.87 -1.60
C GLU A 67 11.82 -2.47 -2.79
N GLY A 68 13.13 -2.19 -2.82
CA GLY A 68 13.99 -2.52 -3.96
C GLY A 68 13.62 -1.73 -5.22
N GLU A 69 13.08 -2.42 -6.23
CA GLU A 69 12.61 -1.82 -7.49
C GLU A 69 11.10 -1.50 -7.48
N ARG A 70 10.40 -1.86 -6.40
CA ARG A 70 8.95 -1.63 -6.27
C ARG A 70 8.67 -0.37 -5.49
N TYR A 71 7.65 0.35 -5.91
CA TYR A 71 7.08 1.48 -5.18
C TYR A 71 5.73 1.07 -4.61
N LEU A 72 5.51 1.39 -3.35
CA LEU A 72 4.26 1.12 -2.62
C LEU A 72 3.70 2.43 -2.09
N LEU A 73 2.46 2.75 -2.42
CA LEU A 73 1.76 3.92 -1.89
C LEU A 73 0.81 3.47 -0.79
N GLU A 74 1.07 3.93 0.44
CA GLU A 74 0.18 3.71 1.56
C GLU A 74 -0.64 4.97 1.83
N THR A 75 -1.96 4.82 1.92
CA THR A 75 -2.86 5.91 2.29
C THR A 75 -3.58 5.53 3.57
N TRP A 76 -3.39 6.31 4.63
CA TRP A 76 -4.13 6.23 5.88
C TRP A 76 -5.27 7.22 5.85
N PHE A 77 -6.49 6.69 5.89
CA PHE A 77 -7.70 7.48 5.88
C PHE A 77 -8.09 7.88 7.30
N ASN A 78 -8.85 8.98 7.43
CA ASN A 78 -9.33 9.48 8.72
C ASN A 78 -10.22 8.50 9.49
N ASP A 79 -10.84 7.52 8.82
CA ASP A 79 -11.65 6.47 9.45
C ASP A 79 -10.81 5.35 10.10
N GLY A 80 -9.49 5.42 9.98
CA GLY A 80 -8.53 4.43 10.48
C GLY A 80 -8.31 3.24 9.54
N CYS A 81 -8.97 3.20 8.39
CA CYS A 81 -8.63 2.28 7.32
C CYS A 81 -7.35 2.76 6.61
N HIS A 82 -6.68 1.81 5.94
CA HIS A 82 -5.57 2.15 5.06
C HIS A 82 -5.61 1.30 3.79
N SER A 83 -5.09 1.86 2.70
CA SER A 83 -4.73 1.13 1.48
C SER A 83 -3.21 1.01 1.36
N LEU A 84 -2.76 -0.01 0.63
CA LEU A 84 -1.36 -0.19 0.26
C LEU A 84 -1.31 -0.69 -1.18
N ASP A 85 -0.94 0.21 -2.09
CA ASP A 85 -1.09 0.03 -3.52
C ASP A 85 0.27 -0.06 -4.23
N ASP A 86 0.40 -1.00 -5.18
CA ASP A 86 1.61 -1.18 -5.98
C ASP A 86 1.65 -0.10 -7.09
N MET A 87 2.72 0.70 -7.13
CA MET A 87 2.86 1.78 -8.11
C MET A 87 3.88 1.45 -9.20
N LEU A 88 3.54 1.80 -10.43
CA LEU A 88 4.48 1.99 -11.53
C LEU A 88 5.07 3.39 -11.41
N ALA A 89 6.39 3.46 -11.24
CA ALA A 89 7.11 4.71 -11.12
C ALA A 89 7.89 5.03 -12.40
N THR A 90 7.70 6.23 -12.93
CA THR A 90 8.41 6.72 -14.12
C THR A 90 9.06 8.06 -13.80
N GLU A 91 10.37 8.17 -14.01
CA GLU A 91 11.06 9.45 -13.89
C GLU A 91 10.65 10.39 -15.03
N THR A 92 10.34 11.64 -14.69
CA THR A 92 9.97 12.70 -15.63
C THR A 92 10.78 13.95 -15.33
N GLU A 93 10.79 14.92 -16.25
CA GLU A 93 11.49 16.20 -16.04
C GLU A 93 10.99 16.96 -14.80
N SER A 94 9.72 16.75 -14.41
CA SER A 94 9.09 17.43 -13.28
C SER A 94 9.26 16.68 -11.94
N GLY A 95 9.65 15.41 -11.98
CA GLY A 95 9.73 14.55 -10.79
C GLY A 95 9.35 13.10 -11.07
N LEU A 96 8.96 12.36 -10.03
CA LEU A 96 8.61 10.94 -10.13
C LEU A 96 7.10 10.77 -10.33
N LYS A 97 6.68 10.34 -11.51
CA LYS A 97 5.28 10.01 -11.80
C LYS A 97 4.95 8.62 -11.25
N LEU A 98 3.83 8.51 -10.55
CA LEU A 98 3.33 7.26 -9.97
C LEU A 98 1.96 6.93 -10.54
N GLU A 99 1.81 5.72 -11.07
CA GLU A 99 0.56 5.20 -11.62
C GLU A 99 0.24 3.87 -10.94
N ASP A 100 -1.01 3.66 -10.53
CA ASP A 100 -1.42 2.39 -9.93
C ASP A 100 -1.26 1.24 -10.95
N LYS A 101 -0.51 0.21 -10.57
CA LYS A 101 -0.28 -0.98 -11.39
C LYS A 101 -1.55 -1.79 -11.61
N GLY A 102 -2.49 -1.76 -10.66
CA GLY A 102 -3.84 -2.34 -10.80
C GLY A 102 -4.68 -1.63 -11.86
N GLY A 103 -4.23 -0.46 -12.30
CA GLY A 103 -4.92 0.42 -13.22
C GLY A 103 -5.97 1.24 -12.48
N ASN A 104 -6.02 2.54 -12.79
CA ASN A 104 -7.07 3.41 -12.30
C ASN A 104 -8.10 3.69 -13.41
N PHE A 105 -9.38 3.39 -13.15
CA PHE A 105 -10.47 3.65 -14.08
C PHE A 105 -10.68 5.14 -14.38
N PHE A 106 -10.28 6.02 -13.46
CA PHE A 106 -10.50 7.47 -13.57
C PHE A 106 -9.30 8.21 -14.16
N GLY A 107 -8.21 7.49 -14.48
CA GLY A 107 -6.98 8.07 -15.02
C GLY A 107 -6.28 9.02 -14.05
N GLU A 108 -6.48 8.84 -12.75
CA GLU A 108 -5.75 9.61 -11.75
C GLU A 108 -4.38 9.00 -11.52
N TYR A 109 -3.40 9.87 -11.34
CA TYR A 109 -2.01 9.53 -11.10
C TYR A 109 -1.38 10.60 -10.21
N PHE A 110 -0.23 10.28 -9.64
CA PHE A 110 0.49 11.21 -8.78
C PHE A 110 1.81 11.64 -9.43
N ILE A 111 2.29 12.82 -9.07
CA ILE A 111 3.67 13.25 -9.36
C ILE A 111 4.30 13.71 -8.05
N VAL A 112 5.40 13.06 -7.67
CA VAL A 112 6.26 13.53 -6.58
C VAL A 112 7.16 14.63 -7.15
N VAL A 113 6.96 15.85 -6.66
CA VAL A 113 7.76 17.02 -7.01
C VAL A 113 8.37 17.62 -5.74
N GLU A 114 9.32 18.55 -5.87
CA GLU A 114 9.96 19.20 -4.71
C GLU A 114 8.94 19.88 -3.78
N ALA A 115 7.88 20.46 -4.33
CA ALA A 115 6.83 21.14 -3.58
C ALA A 115 5.87 20.18 -2.82
N GLY A 116 5.86 18.88 -3.13
CA GLY A 116 4.94 17.93 -2.51
C GLY A 116 4.43 16.83 -3.47
N LEU A 117 3.29 16.25 -3.14
CA LEU A 117 2.63 15.22 -3.94
C LEU A 117 1.49 15.82 -4.75
N GLN A 118 1.65 15.88 -6.06
CA GLN A 118 0.61 16.38 -6.96
C GLN A 118 -0.41 15.29 -7.28
N PHE A 119 -1.68 15.65 -7.22
CA PHE A 119 -2.80 14.82 -7.65
C PHE A 119 -3.22 15.30 -9.03
N CYS A 120 -3.18 14.39 -10.00
CA CYS A 120 -3.37 14.72 -11.39
C CYS A 120 -4.34 13.73 -12.05
N ASN A 121 -4.98 14.20 -13.11
CA ASN A 121 -5.81 13.40 -13.99
C ASN A 121 -5.60 13.85 -15.44
N PHE A 122 -6.43 13.36 -16.37
CA PHE A 122 -6.32 13.71 -17.78
C PHE A 122 -6.48 15.22 -18.10
N LYS A 123 -7.06 16.02 -17.20
CA LYS A 123 -7.18 17.48 -17.34
C LYS A 123 -5.99 18.23 -16.76
N GLY A 124 -5.08 17.54 -16.08
CA GLY A 124 -3.93 18.11 -15.39
C GLY A 124 -3.97 17.92 -13.88
N CYS A 125 -3.02 18.55 -13.20
CA CYS A 125 -2.88 18.49 -11.74
C CYS A 125 -3.80 19.50 -11.06
N TYR A 126 -4.63 19.05 -10.12
CA TYR A 126 -5.68 19.85 -9.49
C TYR A 126 -5.43 20.11 -8.01
N TYR A 127 -4.50 19.39 -7.39
CA TYR A 127 -4.14 19.57 -5.98
C TYR A 127 -2.68 19.16 -5.73
N THR A 128 -2.05 19.74 -4.71
CA THR A 128 -0.72 19.36 -4.24
C THR A 128 -0.77 19.22 -2.73
N ALA A 129 -0.56 18.00 -2.23
CA ALA A 129 -0.43 17.75 -0.80
C ALA A 129 0.98 18.16 -0.34
N PRO A 130 1.10 19.00 0.70
CA PRO A 130 2.40 19.36 1.27
C PRO A 130 3.05 18.15 1.93
N VAL A 131 4.37 18.20 2.05
CA VAL A 131 5.15 17.21 2.80
C VAL A 131 4.64 17.16 4.24
N ALA A 132 4.34 15.96 4.72
CA ALA A 132 3.86 15.77 6.08
C ALA A 132 4.97 16.14 7.07
N PRO A 133 4.66 16.86 8.16
CA PRO A 133 5.64 17.10 9.20
C PRO A 133 6.11 15.76 9.78
N ALA A 134 7.44 15.63 9.97
CA ALA A 134 8.00 14.46 10.62
C ALA A 134 7.34 14.28 11.99
N VAL A 135 6.63 13.17 12.18
CA VAL A 135 6.06 12.83 13.49
C VAL A 135 7.23 12.38 14.35
N MET A 136 7.78 13.31 15.13
CA MET A 136 8.71 12.97 16.21
C MET A 136 7.89 12.18 17.24
N VAL A 137 8.02 10.86 17.22
CA VAL A 137 7.51 10.00 18.29
C VAL A 137 8.38 10.30 19.51
N ALA A 138 7.79 10.98 20.50
CA ALA A 138 8.41 11.28 21.80
C ALA A 138 8.44 10.05 22.71
#